data_AF-A0A3A4NYN2-F1
#
_entry.id   AF-A0A3A4NYN2-F1
#
_cell.length_a   1.000
_cell.length_b   1.000
_cell.length_c   1.000
_cell.angle_alpha   90.00
_cell.angle_beta   90.00
_cell.angle_gamma   90.00
#
_symmetry.space_group_name_H-M   'P 1'
#
loop_
_entity.id
_entity.type
_entity.pdbx_description
1 polymer ?
#
loop_
_entity_poly.entity_id
_entity_poly.type
_entity_poly.pdbx_seq_one_letter_code
_entity_poly.pdbx_strand_id
1 'polypeptide(L)'
;MPQSLSCVIIHIIFSTKDRYPFINDAIETDLYSYLAAILQQVKCPAILINGMPDHVHILCNLSRTISIAKLLEEVKKSSSKWIKTKGGIHQKFHWQAGYGVFSVSQTKVQSVKTYIQNQKDHHRTKTFQDEFREFLSANGVDYDEKYVWD
;
A
#
# COMPACT_ATOMS: atom_id res chain seq x y z
N MET A 1 29.19 22.61 -3.57
CA MET A 1 28.87 21.39 -2.80
C MET A 1 28.11 20.42 -3.70
N PRO A 2 28.45 19.11 -3.70
CA PRO A 2 27.74 18.12 -4.50
C PRO A 2 26.31 17.89 -3.97
N GLN A 3 25.37 17.57 -4.86
CA GLN A 3 23.98 17.27 -4.51
C GLN A 3 23.64 15.82 -4.89
N SER A 4 22.93 15.12 -4.01
CA SER A 4 22.26 13.86 -4.36
C SER A 4 20.84 14.18 -4.84
N LEU A 5 20.52 13.86 -6.09
CA LEU A 5 19.22 14.10 -6.71
C LEU A 5 18.53 12.76 -6.99
N SER A 6 17.22 12.68 -6.79
CA SER A 6 16.46 11.44 -6.96
C SER A 6 14.98 11.75 -7.21
N CYS A 7 14.40 11.04 -8.16
CA CYS A 7 12.95 10.89 -8.25
C CYS A 7 12.66 9.39 -8.36
N VAL A 8 12.32 8.77 -7.23
CA VAL A 8 11.94 7.36 -7.17
C VAL A 8 10.50 7.32 -6.69
N ILE A 9 9.62 6.82 -7.53
CA ILE A 9 8.19 6.68 -7.23
C ILE A 9 7.88 5.20 -7.22
N ILE A 10 7.16 4.77 -6.19
CA ILE A 10 6.80 3.37 -5.99
C ILE A 10 5.30 3.25 -5.76
N HIS A 11 4.73 2.19 -6.31
CA HIS A 11 3.39 1.71 -6.02
C HIS A 11 3.51 0.50 -5.11
N ILE A 12 3.00 0.67 -3.89
CA ILE A 12 3.00 -0.33 -2.83
C ILE A 12 1.59 -0.92 -2.72
N ILE A 13 1.51 -2.24 -2.60
CA ILE A 13 0.27 -3.00 -2.44
C ILE A 13 0.42 -3.99 -1.29
N PHE A 14 -0.51 -3.98 -0.34
CA PHE A 14 -0.63 -5.03 0.66
C PHE A 14 -2.04 -5.09 1.25
N SER A 15 -2.39 -6.25 1.81
CA SER A 15 -3.70 -6.54 2.35
C SER A 15 -3.75 -6.59 3.86
N THR A 16 -4.96 -6.55 4.39
CA THR A 16 -5.27 -7.05 5.72
C THR A 16 -4.98 -8.54 5.79
N LYS A 17 -4.67 -9.00 7.01
CA LYS A 17 -4.43 -10.41 7.28
C LYS A 17 -5.68 -11.22 6.96
N ASP A 18 -5.50 -12.39 6.36
CA ASP A 18 -6.56 -13.29 5.91
C ASP A 18 -7.60 -12.62 5.00
N ARG A 19 -7.24 -11.49 4.36
CA ARG A 19 -8.15 -10.66 3.54
C ARG A 19 -9.41 -10.20 4.27
N TYR A 20 -9.37 -10.13 5.61
CA TYR A 20 -10.54 -9.74 6.37
C TYR A 20 -10.88 -8.25 6.11
N PRO A 21 -12.15 -7.89 5.80
CA PRO A 21 -12.53 -6.56 5.35
C PRO A 21 -12.61 -5.55 6.52
N PHE A 22 -11.48 -5.25 7.15
CA PHE A 22 -11.43 -4.33 8.29
C PHE A 22 -11.59 -2.85 7.92
N ILE A 23 -11.34 -2.48 6.66
CA ILE A 23 -11.33 -1.09 6.17
C ILE A 23 -12.73 -0.73 5.69
N ASN A 24 -13.67 -0.60 6.63
CA ASN A 24 -15.02 -0.13 6.32
C ASN A 24 -15.07 1.38 6.10
N ASP A 25 -16.20 1.88 5.57
CA ASP A 25 -16.41 3.31 5.28
C ASP A 25 -16.20 4.21 6.51
N ALA A 26 -16.42 3.69 7.72
CA ALA A 26 -16.26 4.43 8.96
C ALA A 26 -14.78 4.65 9.36
N ILE A 27 -13.85 3.81 8.88
CA ILE A 27 -12.42 3.93 9.20
C ILE A 27 -11.54 4.28 8.00
N GLU A 28 -12.04 4.10 6.78
CA GLU A 28 -11.29 4.28 5.52
C GLU A 28 -10.54 5.62 5.47
N THR A 29 -11.26 6.74 5.60
CA THR A 29 -10.70 8.10 5.53
C THR A 29 -9.66 8.36 6.62
N ASP A 30 -9.95 7.92 7.84
CA ASP A 30 -9.05 8.05 8.99
C ASP A 30 -7.75 7.25 8.75
N LEU A 31 -7.87 6.01 8.26
CA LEU A 31 -6.74 5.14 7.99
C LEU A 31 -5.85 5.72 6.88
N TYR A 32 -6.43 6.19 5.79
CA TYR A 32 -5.66 6.75 4.67
C TYR A 32 -4.94 8.03 5.09
N SER A 33 -5.60 8.87 5.90
CA SER A 33 -4.97 10.06 6.48
C SER A 33 -3.81 9.69 7.42
N TYR A 34 -3.99 8.65 8.24
CA TYR A 34 -2.94 8.17 9.15
C TYR A 34 -1.74 7.58 8.38
N LEU A 35 -1.99 6.80 7.33
CA LEU A 35 -0.93 6.27 6.45
C LEU A 35 -0.15 7.41 5.78
N ALA A 36 -0.84 8.44 5.27
CA ALA A 36 -0.20 9.61 4.68
C ALA A 36 0.69 10.36 5.69
N ALA A 37 0.25 10.47 6.94
CA ALA A 37 1.05 11.09 8.01
C ALA A 37 2.33 10.29 8.33
N ILE A 38 2.24 8.96 8.42
CA ILE A 38 3.44 8.11 8.62
C ILE A 38 4.41 8.27 7.45
N LEU A 39 3.89 8.19 6.22
CA LEU A 39 4.66 8.37 4.99
C LEU A 39 5.38 9.72 4.96
N GLN A 40 4.70 10.79 5.34
CA GLN A 40 5.30 12.12 5.48
C GLN A 40 6.41 12.13 6.55
N GLN A 41 6.19 11.51 7.71
CA GLN A 41 7.16 11.46 8.81
C GLN A 41 8.46 10.74 8.40
N VAL A 42 8.36 9.67 7.61
CA VAL A 42 9.51 8.92 7.08
C VAL A 42 10.04 9.49 5.76
N LYS A 43 9.65 10.72 5.42
CA LYS A 43 10.09 11.49 4.24
C LYS A 43 9.78 10.81 2.90
N CYS A 44 8.73 9.98 2.87
CA CYS A 44 8.23 9.30 1.68
C CYS A 44 6.81 9.79 1.36
N PRO A 45 6.61 11.07 1.02
CA PRO A 45 5.28 11.67 0.93
C PRO A 45 4.37 10.89 -0.03
N ALA A 46 3.13 10.68 0.40
CA ALA A 46 2.11 10.05 -0.41
C ALA A 46 1.70 10.97 -1.57
N ILE A 47 1.62 10.41 -2.77
CA ILE A 47 1.00 11.04 -3.95
C ILE A 47 -0.49 10.73 -3.97
N LEU A 48 -0.84 9.49 -3.64
CA LEU A 48 -2.23 9.02 -3.53
C LEU A 48 -2.27 7.74 -2.69
N ILE A 49 -3.30 7.63 -1.86
CA ILE A 49 -3.66 6.40 -1.14
C ILE A 49 -5.13 6.13 -1.41
N ASN A 50 -5.44 4.89 -1.78
CA ASN A 50 -6.80 4.39 -1.88
C ASN A 50 -6.77 2.86 -1.72
N GLY A 51 -7.93 2.20 -1.74
CA GLY A 51 -7.96 0.75 -1.70
C GLY A 51 -9.37 0.20 -1.63
N MET A 52 -9.46 -0.99 -1.04
CA MET A 52 -10.68 -1.74 -0.82
C MET A 52 -10.78 -2.14 0.66
N PRO A 53 -11.91 -2.72 1.10
CA PRO A 53 -12.09 -3.09 2.50
C PRO A 53 -11.00 -4.00 3.10
N ASP A 54 -10.25 -4.72 2.27
CA ASP A 54 -9.25 -5.71 2.66
C ASP A 54 -7.83 -5.40 2.16
N HIS A 55 -7.57 -4.31 1.44
CA HIS A 55 -6.22 -3.97 1.00
C HIS A 55 -6.06 -2.50 0.61
N VAL A 56 -4.80 -2.05 0.52
CA VAL A 56 -4.45 -0.67 0.18
C VAL A 56 -3.44 -0.60 -0.96
N HIS A 57 -3.59 0.46 -1.75
CA HIS A 57 -2.68 0.90 -2.79
C HIS A 57 -2.11 2.25 -2.37
N ILE A 58 -0.78 2.33 -2.29
CA ILE A 58 -0.06 3.55 -1.93
C ILE A 58 0.87 3.89 -3.07
N LEU A 59 0.68 5.07 -3.66
CA LEU A 59 1.64 5.68 -4.58
C LEU A 59 2.39 6.76 -3.81
N CYS A 60 3.72 6.63 -3.68
CA CYS A 60 4.52 7.60 -2.93
C CYS A 60 5.91 7.82 -3.55
N ASN A 61 6.54 8.93 -3.18
CA ASN A 61 7.96 9.13 -3.42
C ASN A 61 8.78 8.37 -2.37
N LEU A 62 9.83 7.66 -2.79
CA LEU A 62 10.77 7.00 -1.89
C LEU A 62 11.93 7.96 -1.54
N SER A 63 12.22 8.12 -0.24
CA SER A 63 13.37 8.89 0.22
C SER A 63 14.69 8.20 -0.14
N ARG A 64 15.73 9.00 -0.40
CA ARG A 64 17.11 8.53 -0.63
C ARG A 64 17.74 7.82 0.56
N THR A 65 17.14 7.95 1.75
CA THR A 65 17.76 7.56 3.02
C THR A 65 17.05 6.42 3.73
N ILE A 66 16.04 5.80 3.09
CA ILE A 66 15.28 4.69 3.68
C ILE A 66 15.19 3.53 2.70
N SER A 67 15.33 2.31 3.22
CA SER A 67 15.05 1.11 2.43
C SER A 67 13.54 0.88 2.33
N ILE A 68 13.12 0.19 1.27
CA ILE A 68 11.72 -0.22 1.10
C ILE A 68 11.24 -1.05 2.31
N ALA A 69 12.06 -2.00 2.78
CA ALA A 69 11.73 -2.82 3.93
C ALA A 69 11.46 -1.98 5.19
N LYS A 70 12.31 -0.97 5.46
CA LYS A 70 12.12 -0.09 6.62
C LYS A 70 10.89 0.80 6.48
N LEU A 71 10.63 1.31 5.28
CA LEU A 71 9.40 2.05 5.00
C LEU A 71 8.15 1.22 5.30
N LEU A 72 8.09 -0.01 4.79
CA LEU A 72 6.94 -0.89 4.97
C LEU A 72 6.78 -1.35 6.43
N GLU A 73 7.89 -1.60 7.14
CA GLU A 73 7.87 -1.87 8.58
C GLU A 73 7.17 -0.74 9.34
N GLU A 74 7.61 0.51 9.14
CA GLU A 74 7.06 1.67 9.84
C GLU A 74 5.59 1.91 9.49
N VAL A 75 5.24 1.85 8.21
CA VAL A 75 3.86 2.03 7.72
C VAL A 75 2.94 0.98 8.33
N LYS A 76 3.28 -0.32 8.22
CA LYS A 76 2.41 -1.42 8.66
C LYS A 76 2.32 -1.49 10.18
N LYS A 77 3.43 -1.35 10.90
CA LYS A 77 3.48 -1.42 12.37
C LYS A 77 2.73 -0.28 13.02
N SER A 78 2.98 0.96 12.58
CA SER A 78 2.37 2.15 13.18
C SER A 78 0.87 2.20 12.92
N SER A 79 0.44 1.95 11.68
CA SER A 79 -0.99 1.91 11.33
C SER A 79 -1.73 0.77 12.03
N SER A 80 -1.14 -0.42 12.16
CA SER A 80 -1.75 -1.52 12.91
C SER A 80 -1.95 -1.18 14.38
N LYS A 81 -0.96 -0.54 15.01
CA LYS A 81 -1.06 -0.11 16.41
C LYS A 81 -2.18 0.92 16.58
N TRP A 82 -2.25 1.89 15.68
CA TRP A 82 -3.25 2.95 15.72
C TRP A 82 -4.67 2.43 15.47
N ILE A 83 -4.91 1.64 14.41
CA ILE A 83 -6.27 1.21 14.09
C ILE A 83 -6.85 0.30 15.18
N LYS A 84 -6.01 -0.47 15.89
CA LYS A 84 -6.42 -1.26 17.06
C LYS A 84 -6.99 -0.41 18.20
N THR A 85 -6.58 0.85 18.34
CA THR A 85 -7.11 1.75 19.38
C THR A 85 -8.56 2.14 19.12
N LYS A 86 -9.07 1.95 17.91
CA LYS A 86 -10.47 2.22 17.52
C LYS A 86 -11.44 1.20 18.14
N GLY A 87 -10.94 0.09 18.68
CA GLY A 87 -11.76 -0.90 19.40
C GLY A 87 -12.58 -1.80 18.47
N GLY A 88 -13.56 -2.51 19.04
CA GLY A 88 -14.46 -3.38 18.28
C GLY A 88 -13.74 -4.43 17.43
N ILE A 89 -14.13 -4.54 16.16
CA ILE A 89 -13.51 -5.46 15.20
C ILE A 89 -12.02 -5.15 14.98
N HIS A 90 -11.61 -3.89 15.12
CA HIS A 90 -10.25 -3.45 14.80
C HIS A 90 -9.22 -3.88 15.83
N GLN A 91 -9.62 -4.36 17.02
CA GLN A 91 -8.67 -4.95 17.99
C GLN A 91 -7.91 -6.14 17.40
N LYS A 92 -8.56 -6.87 16.47
CA LYS A 92 -8.00 -8.01 15.73
C LYS A 92 -7.33 -7.61 14.42
N PHE A 93 -7.19 -6.31 14.15
CA PHE A 93 -6.61 -5.85 12.89
C PHE A 93 -5.15 -6.28 12.77
N HIS A 94 -4.80 -6.89 11.64
CA HIS A 94 -3.42 -7.11 11.25
C HIS A 94 -3.31 -6.87 9.74
N TRP A 95 -2.17 -6.37 9.29
CA TRP A 95 -1.79 -6.51 7.89
C TRP A 95 -1.24 -7.93 7.65
N GLN A 96 -1.33 -8.42 6.42
CA GLN A 96 -0.52 -9.56 5.98
C GLN A 96 0.97 -9.26 6.21
N ALA A 97 1.83 -10.26 6.31
CA ALA A 97 3.28 -10.14 6.43
C ALA A 97 3.89 -9.62 5.11
N GLY A 98 3.50 -10.20 3.98
CA GLY A 98 3.96 -9.83 2.65
C GLY A 98 3.57 -8.42 2.18
N TYR A 99 4.20 -7.98 1.09
CA TYR A 99 3.84 -6.77 0.35
C TYR A 99 4.38 -6.84 -1.08
N GLY A 100 3.73 -6.15 -2.02
CA GLY A 100 4.27 -5.85 -3.35
C GLY A 100 4.73 -4.40 -3.42
N VAL A 101 5.85 -4.15 -4.11
CA VAL A 101 6.35 -2.79 -4.40
C VAL A 101 6.87 -2.76 -5.82
N PHE A 102 6.34 -1.83 -6.61
CA PHE A 102 6.62 -1.72 -8.04
C PHE A 102 7.06 -0.30 -8.39
N SER A 103 8.13 -0.16 -9.18
CA SER A 103 8.62 1.15 -9.61
C SER A 103 7.65 1.80 -10.60
N VAL A 104 7.37 3.09 -10.43
CA VAL A 104 6.53 3.86 -11.34
C VAL A 104 7.37 4.94 -11.99
N SER A 105 7.41 4.94 -13.33
CA SER A 105 8.06 6.03 -14.07
C SER A 105 7.28 7.33 -13.92
N GLN A 106 7.98 8.47 -13.89
CA GLN A 106 7.37 9.79 -13.76
C GLN A 106 6.26 10.04 -14.79
N THR A 107 6.43 9.55 -16.01
CA THR A 107 5.46 9.69 -17.12
C THR A 107 4.20 8.86 -16.92
N LYS A 108 4.23 7.82 -16.09
CA LYS A 108 3.08 6.95 -15.77
C LYS A 108 2.39 7.30 -14.46
N VAL A 109 2.89 8.28 -13.71
CA VAL A 109 2.31 8.69 -12.42
C VAL A 109 0.83 9.02 -12.56
N GLN A 110 0.44 9.79 -13.57
CA GLN A 110 -0.97 10.16 -13.74
C GLN A 110 -1.86 8.97 -14.06
N SER A 111 -1.41 8.03 -14.90
CA SER A 111 -2.16 6.79 -15.18
C SER A 111 -2.30 5.91 -13.94
N VAL A 112 -1.25 5.80 -13.11
CA VAL A 112 -1.30 5.02 -11.87
C VAL A 112 -2.19 5.70 -10.83
N LYS A 113 -2.20 7.04 -10.75
CA LYS A 113 -3.15 7.78 -9.92
C LYS A 113 -4.59 7.47 -10.30
N THR A 114 -4.92 7.58 -11.59
CA THR A 114 -6.26 7.25 -12.09
C THR A 114 -6.63 5.79 -11.79
N TYR A 115 -5.69 4.86 -11.96
CA TYR A 115 -5.89 3.46 -11.60
C TYR A 115 -6.26 3.27 -10.12
N ILE A 116 -5.48 3.86 -9.22
CA ILE A 116 -5.70 3.77 -7.77
C ILE A 116 -7.01 4.47 -7.35
N GLN A 117 -7.37 5.59 -7.98
CA GLN A 117 -8.63 6.28 -7.71
C GLN A 117 -9.85 5.41 -8.02
N ASN A 118 -9.78 4.59 -9.07
CA ASN A 118 -10.90 3.79 -9.57
C ASN A 118 -10.91 2.35 -9.02
N GLN A 119 -10.20 2.08 -7.92
CA GLN A 119 -10.08 0.73 -7.33
C GLN A 119 -11.43 0.11 -6.95
N LYS A 120 -12.37 0.90 -6.41
CA LYS A 120 -13.73 0.42 -6.10
C LYS A 120 -14.47 -0.10 -7.32
N ASP A 121 -14.32 0.54 -8.48
CA ASP A 121 -14.91 0.07 -9.75
C ASP A 121 -14.16 -1.12 -10.34
N HIS A 122 -12.82 -1.11 -10.26
CA HIS A 122 -11.98 -2.22 -10.72
C HIS A 122 -12.36 -3.55 -10.05
N HIS A 123 -12.57 -3.52 -8.74
CA HIS A 123 -12.91 -4.70 -7.95
C HIS A 123 -14.38 -5.15 -8.03
N ARG A 124 -15.20 -4.51 -8.89
CA ARG A 124 -16.53 -5.06 -9.23
C ARG A 124 -16.42 -6.35 -10.04
N THR A 125 -15.30 -6.55 -10.74
CA THR A 125 -15.11 -7.69 -11.65
C THR A 125 -13.79 -8.44 -11.46
N LYS A 126 -12.84 -7.88 -10.71
CA LYS A 126 -11.54 -8.49 -10.45
C LYS A 126 -11.30 -8.72 -8.97
N THR A 127 -10.82 -9.90 -8.60
CA THR A 127 -10.39 -10.16 -7.22
C THR A 127 -9.02 -9.54 -6.98
N PHE A 128 -8.66 -9.28 -5.72
CA PHE A 128 -7.30 -8.86 -5.43
C PHE A 128 -6.27 -9.91 -5.80
N GLN A 129 -6.53 -11.20 -5.58
CA GLN A 129 -5.54 -12.21 -5.91
C GLN A 129 -5.19 -12.15 -7.39
N ASP A 130 -6.20 -12.01 -8.26
CA ASP A 130 -5.98 -11.86 -9.70
C ASP A 130 -5.18 -10.59 -10.02
N GLU A 131 -5.56 -9.45 -9.43
CA GLU A 131 -4.84 -8.19 -9.57
C GLU A 131 -3.37 -8.30 -9.11
N PHE A 132 -3.13 -8.89 -7.94
CA PHE A 132 -1.79 -9.01 -7.37
C PHE A 132 -0.90 -9.93 -8.23
N ARG A 133 -1.45 -11.05 -8.74
CA ARG A 133 -0.74 -11.90 -9.70
C ARG A 133 -0.41 -11.17 -10.99
N GLU A 134 -1.33 -10.35 -11.51
CA GLU A 134 -1.07 -9.51 -12.68
C GLU A 134 0.07 -8.51 -12.43
N PHE A 135 0.10 -7.86 -11.26
CA PHE A 135 1.19 -6.97 -10.88
C PHE A 135 2.54 -7.71 -10.82
N LEU A 136 2.58 -8.89 -10.19
CA LEU A 136 3.80 -9.70 -10.10
C LEU A 136 4.27 -10.12 -11.49
N SER A 137 3.37 -10.65 -12.33
CA SER A 137 3.67 -11.08 -13.69
C SER A 137 4.15 -9.93 -14.58
N ALA A 138 3.44 -8.79 -14.57
CA ALA A 138 3.79 -7.62 -15.38
C ALA A 138 5.15 -7.00 -15.01
N ASN A 139 5.63 -7.24 -13.79
CA ASN A 139 6.93 -6.77 -13.31
C ASN A 139 8.00 -7.87 -13.26
N GLY A 140 7.71 -9.08 -13.77
CA GLY A 140 8.66 -10.18 -13.81
C GLY A 140 9.11 -10.66 -12.43
N VAL A 141 8.21 -10.61 -11.44
CA VAL A 141 8.48 -11.08 -10.07
C VAL A 141 7.99 -12.51 -9.94
N ASP A 142 8.92 -13.44 -9.69
CA ASP A 142 8.59 -14.82 -9.35
C ASP A 142 8.00 -14.90 -7.94
N TYR A 143 7.00 -15.76 -7.77
CA TYR A 143 6.34 -16.00 -6.49
C TYR A 143 5.87 -17.44 -6.38
N ASP A 144 5.77 -17.92 -5.14
CA ASP A 144 5.13 -19.20 -4.82
C ASP A 144 3.72 -18.92 -4.29
N GLU A 145 2.73 -19.44 -4.99
CA GLU A 145 1.31 -19.34 -4.66
C GLU A 145 0.98 -19.77 -3.22
N LYS A 146 1.80 -20.64 -2.62
CA LYS A 146 1.63 -21.09 -1.23
C LYS A 146 1.97 -20.04 -0.19
N TYR A 147 2.79 -19.04 -0.54
CA TYR A 147 3.38 -18.09 0.42
C TYR A 147 3.07 -16.62 0.11
N VAL A 148 2.37 -16.33 -0.99
CA VAL A 148 2.13 -14.96 -1.46
C VAL A 148 0.92 -14.27 -0.79
N TRP A 149 0.10 -15.02 -0.04
CA TRP A 149 -1.18 -14.55 0.51
C TRP A 149 -1.17 -14.19 2.00
N ASP A 150 -0.02 -14.31 2.68
CA ASP A 150 0.07 -14.16 4.14
C ASP A 150 1.16 -13.19 4.62
#